data_AF-G3H9V3-F1
#
_entry.id   AF-G3H9V3-F1
#
_cell.length_a   1.000
_cell.length_b   1.000
_cell.length_c   1.000
_cell.angle_alpha   90.00
_cell.angle_beta   90.00
_cell.angle_gamma   90.00
#
_symmetry.space_group_name_H-M   'P 1'
#
loop_
_entity.id
_entity.type
_entity.pdbx_description
1 polymer ?
#
loop_
_entity_poly.entity_id
_entity_poly.type
_entity_poly.pdbx_seq_one_letter_code
_entity_poly.pdbx_strand_id
1 'polypeptide(L)'
;MIIPVRCFTCGKIVSNKWEAYLGLLQAEYTEGDALDALGLKRYCCRSMLLAHVDLIEKLPNYASPREVTSGVYPPPLLAMLNSN
;
A
#
# COMPACT_ATOMS: atom_id res chain seq x y z
N MET A 1 -6.24 -1.87 2.40
CA MET A 1 -5.78 -2.97 1.51
C MET A 1 -4.69 -2.42 0.60
N ILE A 2 -3.98 -3.24 -0.17
CA ILE A 2 -2.90 -2.79 -1.05
C ILE A 2 -3.42 -1.84 -2.15
N ILE A 3 -2.60 -0.87 -2.56
CA ILE A 3 -2.95 0.09 -3.63
C ILE A 3 -3.25 -0.62 -4.95
N PRO A 4 -4.29 -0.23 -5.71
CA PRO A 4 -4.58 -0.86 -6.98
C PRO A 4 -3.43 -0.68 -7.99
N VAL A 5 -3.13 -1.74 -8.74
CA VAL A 5 -2.07 -1.74 -9.77
C VAL A 5 -2.32 -0.67 -10.83
N ARG A 6 -3.57 -0.54 -11.27
CA ARG A 6 -4.05 0.43 -12.27
C ARG A 6 -5.21 1.25 -11.74
N CYS A 7 -5.34 2.47 -12.22
CA CYS A 7 -6.52 3.30 -11.95
C CYS A 7 -7.77 2.69 -12.59
N PHE A 8 -8.85 2.61 -11.81
CA PHE A 8 -10.13 2.00 -12.23
C PHE A 8 -10.78 2.71 -13.42
N THR A 9 -10.59 4.03 -13.55
CA THR A 9 -11.18 4.80 -14.65
C THR A 9 -10.24 4.86 -15.86
N CYS A 10 -8.96 5.13 -15.62
CA CYS A 10 -8.03 5.60 -16.64
C CYS A 10 -7.07 4.51 -17.15
N GLY A 11 -7.02 3.36 -16.48
CA GLY A 11 -6.13 2.22 -16.81
C GLY A 11 -4.63 2.46 -16.64
N LYS A 12 -4.21 3.70 -16.31
CA LYS A 12 -2.81 4.07 -16.06
C LYS A 12 -2.30 3.29 -14.85
N ILE A 13 -1.05 2.86 -14.91
CA ILE A 13 -0.37 2.22 -13.78
C ILE A 13 -0.16 3.27 -12.67
N VAL A 14 -0.60 2.95 -11.45
CA VAL A 14 -0.55 3.84 -10.28
C VAL A 14 0.27 3.24 -9.14
N SER A 15 0.22 1.92 -8.95
CA SER A 15 0.88 1.24 -7.81
C SER A 15 2.38 1.53 -7.70
N ASN A 16 3.10 1.63 -8.81
CA ASN A 16 4.54 1.90 -8.82
C ASN A 16 4.93 3.31 -8.34
N LYS A 17 3.96 4.16 -8.00
CA LYS A 17 4.18 5.54 -7.54
C LYS A 17 3.90 5.72 -6.04
N TRP A 18 3.38 4.70 -5.36
CA TRP A 18 2.96 4.80 -3.96
C TRP A 18 4.12 5.11 -3.02
N GLU A 19 5.20 4.34 -3.09
CA GLU A 19 6.37 4.56 -2.22
C GLU A 19 7.00 5.93 -2.45
N ALA A 20 7.11 6.35 -3.71
CA ALA A 20 7.60 7.68 -4.06
C ALA A 20 6.68 8.81 -3.54
N TYR A 21 5.36 8.60 -3.56
CA TYR A 21 4.39 9.52 -2.96
C TYR A 21 4.59 9.65 -1.46
N LEU A 22 4.74 8.54 -0.73
CA LEU A 22 5.01 8.56 0.71
C LEU A 22 6.35 9.26 1.04
N GLY A 23 7.39 9.02 0.24
CA GLY A 23 8.68 9.70 0.40
C GLY A 23 8.59 11.22 0.20
N LEU A 24 7.75 11.68 -0.73
CA LEU A 24 7.51 13.11 -0.94
C LEU A 24 6.73 13.74 0.23
N LEU A 25 5.73 13.05 0.77
CA LEU A 25 5.01 13.51 1.97
C LEU A 25 5.93 13.57 3.21
N GLN A 26 6.84 12.62 3.38
CA GLN A 26 7.86 12.67 4.43
C GLN A 26 8.83 13.83 4.27
N ALA A 27 9.05 14.29 3.04
CA ALA A 27 9.85 15.47 2.74
C ALA A 27 9.05 16.79 2.85
N GLU A 28 7.88 16.78 3.49
CA GLU A 28 6.98 17.92 3.70
C GLU A 28 6.44 18.58 2.41
N TYR A 29 6.34 17.82 1.32
CA TYR A 29 5.60 18.29 0.14
C TYR A 29 4.10 18.28 0.41
N THR A 30 3.38 19.22 -0.19
CA THR A 30 1.92 19.16 -0.22
C THR A 30 1.47 17.98 -1.07
N GLU A 31 0.31 17.41 -0.75
CA GLU A 31 -0.25 16.27 -1.47
C GLU A 31 -0.44 16.59 -2.96
N GLY A 32 -0.82 17.83 -3.28
CA GLY A 32 -0.95 18.33 -4.65
C GLY A 32 0.38 18.32 -5.39
N ASP A 33 1.41 18.94 -4.81
CA ASP A 33 2.74 19.06 -5.42
C ASP A 33 3.39 17.68 -5.59
N ALA A 34 3.20 16.77 -4.63
CA ALA A 34 3.69 15.40 -4.72
C ALA A 34 3.07 14.65 -5.90
N LEU A 35 1.75 14.79 -6.13
CA LEU A 35 1.06 14.17 -7.26
C LEU A 35 1.48 14.76 -8.60
N ASP A 36 1.76 16.05 -8.64
CA ASP A 36 2.29 16.75 -9.80
C ASP A 36 3.72 16.31 -10.14
N ALA A 37 4.60 16.19 -9.14
CA ALA A 37 5.95 15.65 -9.29
C ALA A 37 5.94 14.20 -9.84
N LEU A 38 4.95 13.40 -9.46
CA LEU A 38 4.75 12.04 -9.97
C LEU A 38 4.11 11.98 -11.36
N GLY A 39 3.77 13.11 -11.99
CA GLY A 39 3.22 13.18 -13.35
C GLY A 39 1.79 12.66 -13.46
N LEU A 40 1.00 12.77 -12.38
CA LEU A 40 -0.41 12.39 -12.37
C LEU A 40 -1.29 13.61 -12.68
N LYS A 41 -1.57 13.85 -13.97
CA LYS A 41 -2.37 15.01 -14.38
C LYS A 41 -3.88 14.82 -14.24
N ARG A 42 -4.40 13.61 -14.40
CA ARG A 42 -5.86 13.33 -14.36
C ARG A 42 -6.33 13.07 -12.93
N TYR A 43 -7.44 13.70 -12.55
CA TYR A 43 -8.05 13.56 -11.22
C TYR A 43 -8.32 12.10 -10.85
N CYS A 44 -8.78 11.28 -11.79
CA CYS A 44 -9.12 9.87 -11.55
C CYS A 44 -7.93 9.00 -11.16
N CYS A 45 -6.73 9.34 -11.63
CA CYS A 45 -5.53 8.62 -11.25
C CYS A 45 -4.91 9.23 -9.95
N ARG A 46 -5.21 10.51 -9.62
CA ARG A 46 -4.86 11.15 -8.32
C ARG A 46 -5.68 10.62 -7.15
N SER A 47 -6.99 10.46 -7.34
CA SER A 47 -7.90 9.96 -6.29
C SER A 47 -7.51 8.58 -5.77
N MET A 48 -6.87 7.76 -6.61
CA MET A 48 -6.35 6.44 -6.23
C MET A 48 -5.25 6.50 -5.17
N LEU A 49 -4.44 7.57 -5.12
CA LEU A 49 -3.40 7.77 -4.11
C LEU A 49 -3.93 8.52 -2.90
N LEU A 50 -4.73 9.57 -3.13
CA LEU A 50 -5.27 10.41 -2.06
C LEU A 50 -6.23 9.65 -1.12
N ALA A 51 -7.09 8.79 -1.69
CA ALA A 51 -8.05 8.02 -0.91
C ALA A 51 -7.52 6.63 -0.50
N HIS A 52 -6.23 6.36 -0.73
CA HIS A 52 -5.66 5.06 -0.41
C HIS A 52 -5.47 4.91 1.10
N VAL A 53 -5.98 3.82 1.66
CA VAL A 53 -5.68 3.42 3.03
C VAL A 53 -5.08 2.02 3.00
N ASP A 54 -3.79 1.95 3.33
CA ASP A 54 -3.15 0.66 3.47
C ASP A 54 -3.56 0.01 4.80
N LEU A 55 -4.17 -1.17 4.69
CA LEU A 55 -4.63 -1.95 5.83
C LEU A 55 -3.86 -3.28 5.93
N ILE A 56 -2.93 -3.54 5.01
CA ILE A 56 -2.21 -4.82 4.96
C ILE A 56 -1.39 -5.06 6.23
N GLU A 57 -0.90 -4.01 6.88
CA GLU A 57 -0.15 -4.11 8.13
C GLU A 57 -1.06 -4.44 9.33
N LYS A 58 -2.35 -4.09 9.26
CA LYS A 58 -3.31 -4.23 10.36
C LYS A 58 -4.10 -5.53 10.31
N LEU A 59 -4.29 -6.10 9.13
CA LEU A 59 -5.08 -7.32 8.89
C LEU A 59 -4.46 -8.63 9.41
N PRO A 60 -3.13 -8.85 9.44
CA PRO A 60 -2.52 -10.09 9.92
C PRO A 60 -2.90 -10.45 11.36
N ASN A 61 -3.26 -9.44 12.17
CA ASN A 61 -3.67 -9.63 13.55
C ASN A 61 -5.04 -10.32 13.72
N TYR A 62 -5.79 -10.50 12.63
CA TYR A 62 -7.14 -11.09 12.63
C TYR A 62 -7.22 -12.43 11.86
N ALA A 63 -6.08 -13.05 11.55
CA ALA A 63 -6.04 -14.30 10.79
C ALA A 63 -6.78 -15.43 11.53
N SER A 64 -7.57 -16.22 10.80
CA SER A 64 -8.29 -17.36 11.36
C SER A 64 -7.34 -18.55 11.58
N PRO A 65 -7.59 -19.42 12.58
CA PRO A 65 -6.72 -20.57 12.85
C PRO A 65 -6.51 -21.53 11.66
N ARG A 66 -7.42 -21.56 10.67
CA ARG A 66 -7.32 -22.41 9.47
C ARG A 66 -6.29 -21.91 8.45
N GLU A 67 -5.92 -20.63 8.49
CA GLU A 67 -4.96 -20.04 7.54
C GLU A 67 -3.51 -20.28 7.97
N VAL A 68 -3.25 -20.38 9.28
CA VAL A 68 -1.91 -20.64 9.85
C VAL A 68 -1.36 -22.00 9.40
N THR A 69 -2.23 -23.01 9.21
CA THR A 69 -1.83 -24.36 8.76
C THR A 69 -1.56 -24.45 7.26
N SER A 70 -2.00 -23.46 6.48
CA SER A 70 -1.94 -23.48 5.01
C SER A 70 -0.67 -22.83 4.43
N GLY A 71 0.19 -22.25 5.27
CA GLY A 71 1.46 -21.64 4.83
C GLY A 71 1.30 -20.40 3.95
N VAL A 72 0.09 -19.82 3.85
CA VAL A 72 -0.20 -18.65 3.02
C VAL A 72 0.34 -17.34 3.63
N TYR A 73 0.63 -17.34 4.93
CA TYR A 73 1.47 -16.33 5.59
C TYR A 73 2.66 -17.05 6.22
N PRO A 74 3.93 -16.66 5.95
CA PRO A 74 5.00 -17.03 6.86
C PRO A 74 4.65 -16.35 8.19
N PRO A 75 4.61 -17.07 9.30
CA PRO A 75 4.36 -16.42 10.57
C PRO A 75 5.50 -15.42 10.80
N PRO A 76 5.23 -14.12 11.05
CA PRO A 76 6.25 -13.23 11.60
C PRO A 76 6.72 -13.73 12.99
N LEU A 77 5.97 -14.67 13.57
CA LEU A 77 6.11 -15.14 14.95
C LEU A 77 6.82 -16.50 15.11
N LEU A 78 6.96 -17.33 14.06
CA LEU A 78 7.75 -18.57 14.17
C LEU A 78 9.25 -18.28 14.18
N ALA A 79 9.66 -17.15 13.60
CA ALA A 79 11.00 -16.59 13.75
C ALA A 79 11.23 -15.99 15.16
N MET A 80 10.18 -15.56 15.87
CA MET A 80 10.28 -15.09 17.25
C MET A 80 10.25 -16.22 18.29
N LEU A 81 9.64 -17.36 17.96
CA LEU A 81 9.54 -18.53 18.85
C LEU A 81 10.75 -19.49 18.79
N ASN A 82 11.67 -19.33 17.84
CA ASN A 82 12.92 -20.10 17.76
C ASN A 82 14.17 -19.28 18.20
N SER A 83 13.97 -18.22 18.99
CA SER A 83 15.04 -17.49 19.69
C SER A 83 14.95 -17.58 21.22
N ASN A 84 14.37 -18.67 21.75
CA ASN A 84 14.60 -19.15 23.11
C ASN A 84 14.86 -20.67 23.08
#